data_AF-A0A353QZ27-F1
#
_entry.id   AF-A0A353QZ27-F1
#
_cell.length_a   1.000
_cell.length_b   1.000
_cell.length_c   1.000
_cell.angle_alpha   90.00
_cell.angle_beta   90.00
_cell.angle_gamma   90.00
#
_symmetry.space_group_name_H-M   'P 1'
#
loop_
_entity.id
_entity.type
_entity.pdbx_description
1 polymer ?
#
loop_
_entity_poly.entity_id
_entity_poly.type
_entity_poly.pdbx_seq_one_letter_code
_entity_poly.pdbx_strand_id
1 'polypeptide(L)' 'MSLERFASVDAIVEDFAAMDYICSRRIATCLFVAHHLGRPILVEGPAGVGKTELAKTVARYLEQPLV' A
#
# COMPACT_ATOMS: atom_id res chain seq x y z
N MET A 1 7.04 -15.04 -2.99
CA MET A 1 7.93 -13.98 -2.44
C MET A 1 7.27 -12.61 -2.31
N SER A 2 6.18 -12.23 -3.02
CA SER A 2 5.43 -10.98 -2.71
C SER A 2 4.29 -11.16 -1.70
N LEU A 3 3.64 -12.33 -1.70
CA LEU A 3 2.48 -12.63 -0.86
C LEU A 3 2.81 -12.57 0.65
N GLU A 4 4.06 -12.86 1.03
CA GLU A 4 4.51 -12.77 2.41
C GLU A 4 4.54 -11.33 2.94
N ARG A 5 4.72 -10.33 2.07
CA ARG A 5 4.73 -8.91 2.48
C ARG A 5 3.32 -8.50 2.91
N PHE A 6 2.31 -8.83 2.11
CA PHE A 6 0.91 -8.55 2.45
C PHE A 6 0.31 -9.59 3.44
N ALA A 7 1.02 -10.01 4.48
CA ALA A 7 0.56 -11.09 5.39
C ALA A 7 -0.72 -10.78 6.17
N SER A 8 -0.94 -9.52 6.58
CA SER A 8 -2.17 -9.09 7.25
C SER A 8 -2.38 -7.58 7.09
N VAL A 9 -3.59 -7.10 7.41
CA VAL A 9 -3.89 -5.65 7.43
C VAL A 9 -3.02 -4.92 8.44
N ASP A 10 -2.79 -5.50 9.62
CA ASP A 10 -2.02 -4.86 10.69
C ASP A 10 -0.53 -4.79 10.34
N ALA A 11 0.02 -5.85 9.71
CA ALA A 11 1.40 -5.85 9.19
C ALA A 11 1.62 -4.72 8.18
N ILE A 12 0.68 -4.50 7.25
CA ILE A 12 0.78 -3.40 6.27
C ILE A 12 0.79 -2.04 6.97
N VAL A 13 0.00 -1.86 8.03
CA VAL A 13 -0.03 -0.59 8.80
C VAL A 13 1.31 -0.36 9.50
N GLU A 14 1.86 -1.38 10.16
CA GLU A 14 3.14 -1.33 10.87
C GLU A 14 4.31 -1.09 9.91
N ASP A 15 4.37 -1.85 8.81
CA ASP A 15 5.42 -1.73 7.80
C ASP A 15 5.38 -0.37 7.11
N PHE A 16 4.19 0.14 6.77
CA PHE A 16 4.07 1.45 6.14
C PHE A 16 4.46 2.58 7.10
N ALA A 17 4.16 2.44 8.40
CA ALA A 17 4.61 3.39 9.42
C ALA A 17 6.15 3.41 9.53
N ALA A 18 6.80 2.25 9.44
CA ALA A 18 8.27 2.16 9.38
C ALA A 18 8.87 2.78 8.10
N MET A 19 8.06 3.02 7.07
CA MET A 19 8.42 3.67 5.82
C MET A 19 7.98 5.15 5.75
N ASP A 20 7.66 5.75 6.89
CA ASP A 20 7.17 7.13 7.06
C ASP A 20 5.82 7.41 6.39
N TYR A 21 4.98 6.39 6.20
CA TYR A 21 3.63 6.53 5.66
C TYR A 21 2.57 6.18 6.70
N ILE A 22 1.73 7.17 7.05
CA ILE A 22 0.60 6.97 7.96
C ILE A 22 -0.53 6.24 7.22
N CYS A 23 -0.53 4.92 7.30
CA CYS A 23 -1.51 4.08 6.62
C CYS A 23 -2.79 3.95 7.44
N SER A 24 -3.92 4.39 6.89
CA SER A 24 -5.23 4.07 7.49
C SER A 24 -5.56 2.59 7.30
N ARG A 25 -6.30 2.01 8.25
CA ARG A 25 -6.79 0.62 8.15
C ARG A 25 -7.58 0.36 6.85
N ARG A 26 -8.31 1.36 6.35
CA ARG A 26 -9.07 1.26 5.09
C ARG A 26 -8.14 1.12 3.87
N ILE A 27 -7.04 1.87 3.82
CA ILE A 27 -6.04 1.76 2.76
C ILE A 27 -5.34 0.41 2.86
N ALA A 28 -4.86 0.02 4.04
CA ALA A 28 -4.21 -1.28 4.27
C ALA A 28 -5.11 -2.46 3.86
N THR A 29 -6.39 -2.41 4.19
CA THR A 29 -7.37 -3.44 3.79
C THR A 29 -7.56 -3.50 2.28
N CYS A 30 -7.65 -2.34 1.61
CA CYS A 30 -7.78 -2.27 0.15
C CYS A 30 -6.56 -2.91 -0.54
N LEU A 31 -5.35 -2.57 -0.08
CA LEU A 31 -4.11 -3.15 -0.59
C LEU A 31 -4.03 -4.65 -0.35
N PHE A 32 -4.36 -5.10 0.87
CA PHE A 32 -4.41 -6.52 1.24
C PHE A 32 -5.31 -7.30 0.28
N VAL A 33 -6.57 -6.89 0.14
CA VAL A 33 -7.55 -7.58 -0.72
C VAL A 33 -7.11 -7.55 -2.19
N ALA A 34 -6.68 -6.39 -2.70
CA ALA A 34 -6.27 -6.26 -4.09
C ALA A 34 -5.04 -7.13 -4.42
N HIS A 35 -4.06 -7.19 -3.51
CA HIS A 35 -2.87 -8.04 -3.67
C HIS A 35 -3.24 -9.52 -3.74
N HIS A 36 -4.11 -10.01 -2.84
CA HIS A 36 -4.53 -11.41 -2.81
C HIS A 36 -5.42 -11.80 -3.99
N LEU A 37 -6.20 -10.85 -4.53
CA LEU A 37 -7.03 -11.08 -5.71
C LEU A 37 -6.26 -10.89 -7.03
N GLY A 38 -5.02 -10.39 -6.98
CA GLY A 38 -4.25 -10.04 -8.18
C GLY A 38 -4.94 -8.96 -9.02
N ARG A 39 -5.59 -7.98 -8.37
CA ARG A 39 -6.34 -6.92 -9.03
C ARG A 39 -5.68 -5.55 -8.84
N PRO A 40 -5.70 -4.67 -9.86
CA PRO A 40 -5.21 -3.30 -9.70
C PRO A 40 -6.15 -2.47 -8.81
N ILE A 41 -5.60 -1.38 -8.26
CA ILE A 41 -6.34 -0.37 -7.50
C ILE A 41 -6.29 0.97 -8.21
N LEU A 42 -7.40 1.71 -8.16
CA LEU A 42 -7.45 3.12 -8.52
C LEU A 42 -7.56 3.94 -7.25
N VAL A 43 -6.65 4.90 -7.06
CA VAL A 43 -6.63 5.79 -5.90
C VAL A 43 -7.12 7.17 -6.31
N GLU A 44 -8.35 7.52 -5.90
CA GLU A 44 -8.96 8.82 -6.18
C GLU A 44 -9.03 9.71 -4.94
N GLY A 45 -9.01 11.03 -5.16
CA GLY A 45 -9.17 12.03 -4.11
C GLY A 45 -8.56 13.40 -4.46
N PRO A 46 -8.82 14.43 -3.65
CA PRO A 46 -8.30 15.79 -3.86
C PRO A 46 -6.77 15.85 -3.97
N ALA A 47 -6.22 16.91 -4.56
CA ALA A 47 -4.78 17.14 -4.54
C ALA A 47 -4.27 17.24 -3.09
N GLY A 48 -3.06 16.73 -2.82
CA GLY A 48 -2.44 16.80 -1.49
C GLY A 48 -2.83 15.72 -0.47
N VAL A 49 -3.76 14.80 -0.77
CA VAL A 49 -4.20 13.75 0.19
C VAL A 49 -3.31 12.50 0.25
N GLY A 50 -2.07 12.58 -0.23
CA GLY A 50 -1.10 11.47 -0.13
C GLY A 50 -1.21 10.36 -1.20
N LYS A 51 -1.93 10.59 -2.30
CA LYS A 51 -2.08 9.59 -3.40
C LYS A 51 -0.74 9.18 -4.02
N THR A 52 0.12 10.16 -4.34
CA THR A 52 1.45 9.92 -4.90
C THR A 52 2.36 9.22 -3.90
N GLU A 53 2.26 9.59 -2.61
CA GLU A 53 3.09 9.00 -1.57
C GLU A 53 2.69 7.56 -1.26
N LEU A 54 1.39 7.24 -1.38
CA LEU A 54 0.91 5.86 -1.35
C LEU A 54 1.55 5.02 -2.46
N ALA A 55 1.54 5.51 -3.70
CA ALA A 55 2.13 4.80 -4.83
C ALA A 55 3.64 4.55 -4.65
N LYS A 56 4.39 5.56 -4.19
CA LYS A 56 5.82 5.42 -3.87
C LYS A 56 6.08 4.42 -2.74
N THR A 57 5.28 4.46 -1.68
CA THR A 57 5.42 3.55 -0.54
C THR A 57 5.15 2.12 -0.96
N VAL A 58 4.07 1.88 -1.72
CA VAL A 58 3.76 0.55 -2.26
C VAL A 58 4.86 0.04 -3.19
N ALA A 59 5.39 0.88 -4.08
CA ALA A 59 6.48 0.52 -4.98
C ALA A 59 7.75 0.13 -4.23
N ARG A 60 8.16 0.94 -3.22
CA ARG A 60 9.28 0.62 -2.33
C ARG A 60 9.04 -0.69 -1.57
N TYR A 61 7.83 -0.89 -1.04
CA TYR A 61 7.47 -2.06 -0.24
C TYR A 61 7.51 -3.36 -1.05
N LEU A 62 7.04 -3.30 -2.29
CA LEU A 62 7.05 -4.41 -3.24
C LEU A 62 8.39 -4.59 -3.97
N GLU A 63 9.35 -3.69 -3.77
CA GLU A 63 10.61 -3.62 -4.52
C GLU A 63 10.38 -3.57 -6.04
N GLN A 64 9.38 -2.77 -6.45
CA GLN A 64 8.99 -2.58 -7.83
C GLN A 64 9.27 -1.15 -8.31
N PRO A 65 9.55 -0.95 -9.61
CA PRO A 65 9.68 0.39 -10.16
C PRO A 65 8.35 1.14 -10.07
N LEU A 66 8.41 2.42 -9.70
CA LEU A 66 7.31 3.36 -9.90
C LEU A 66 7.52 4.04 -11.26
N VAL A 67 6.56 3.84 -12.18
CA VAL A 67 6.59 4.35 -13.56
C VAL A 67 5.51 5.40 -13.80
#